data_AF-A0AAD5ABM5-F1
#
_entry.id   AF-A0AAD5ABM5-F1
#
_cell.length_a   1.000
_cell.length_b   1.000
_cell.length_c   1.000
_cell.angle_alpha   90.00
_cell.angle_beta   90.00
_cell.angle_gamma   90.00
#
_symmetry.space_group_name_H-M   'P 1'
#
loop_
_entity.id
_entity.type
_entity.pdbx_description
1 polymer ?
#
loop_
_entity_poly.entity_id
_entity_poly.type
_entity_poly.pdbx_seq_one_letter_code
_entity_poly.pdbx_strand_id
1 'polypeptide(L)'
;MLGTCWPFCLHSAVQLTPKPSRFGSGPVTVEARMMELRRGLSGFLRFNSLLHRQLRVCSSFSPRAVIFDMFGVLVSSPLRTATEWEDKNRVPRGTLGRAISAGGSNSSWRKYMRGELGAEEFIEAFSQDCSHVAGFKVHTNSYHSALTGGYMSKPVPVMMDAVQCARAEGIKTAVLTNNFLLSGGKSFLPVDLSLFDVIVESCRVGLCKPDPKIYQLCANRLGVSPQEAVFLDDLGYNVEAAVQLGMRGITVKDPGLAVKELEQVLKIPLSPKRLNVQFPMDQLAQYLKKATQLPLTDYIKVQQLSYPTDSTYLLNCGQHGFVLNKKPSTEALQRECRILKVIEKAKVPVPYVIDQNEAPSNFLGFPFYLTFYTPGRVFNDYTIPGEDPEGKRCVYEAMIKTLCQIHRVDLKSTGLENLKDSDDFMESQVKKWAHQFKVNETSIPAVDRLIDWLLLHLPKDQKTTLVHGNFSLNHLVFDFKTPDVVAVLGWSLSTVGDPLVDLASCCMPHFLPASASIQTRETFTPMGIPSAEEIFELYCKEMGLEHIPNWRFYMAFCFFRRAAILQKNHKMSFKGKIITQLNI
;
A
#
# COMPACT_ATOMS: atom_id res chain seq x y z
N MET A 1 -18.89 -28.62 -52.04
CA MET A 1 -17.50 -29.07 -52.30
C MET A 1 -16.71 -28.76 -51.05
N LEU A 2 -16.52 -29.76 -50.16
CA LEU A 2 -15.24 -30.43 -49.86
C LEU A 2 -14.21 -29.46 -49.22
N GLY A 3 -13.60 -29.68 -48.05
CA GLY A 3 -13.57 -30.78 -47.09
C GLY A 3 -12.79 -30.30 -45.84
N THR A 4 -13.20 -30.72 -44.64
CA THR A 4 -12.49 -31.68 -43.75
C THR A 4 -11.16 -31.21 -43.15
N CYS A 5 -11.11 -30.98 -41.82
CA CYS A 5 -10.46 -31.89 -40.86
C CYS A 5 -10.68 -31.46 -39.39
N TRP A 6 -10.89 -32.49 -38.57
CA TRP A 6 -11.18 -32.60 -37.12
C TRP A 6 -9.83 -32.70 -36.34
N PRO A 7 -9.72 -33.03 -35.01
CA PRO A 7 -10.72 -33.09 -33.90
C PRO A 7 -10.22 -32.82 -32.44
N PHE A 8 -11.17 -32.98 -31.49
CA PHE A 8 -11.12 -33.55 -30.11
C PHE A 8 -10.65 -32.72 -28.89
N CYS A 9 -11.56 -32.48 -27.93
CA CYS A 9 -11.76 -33.36 -26.75
C CYS A 9 -12.81 -32.80 -25.77
N LEU A 10 -13.88 -33.58 -25.47
CA LEU A 10 -14.57 -33.62 -24.16
C LEU A 10 -15.59 -34.77 -24.13
N HIS A 11 -15.23 -35.83 -23.39
CA HIS A 11 -16.09 -36.79 -22.70
C HIS A 11 -15.72 -36.59 -21.21
N SER A 12 -16.56 -36.70 -20.18
CA SER A 12 -17.63 -37.66 -19.93
C SER A 12 -18.42 -37.18 -18.70
N ALA A 13 -19.74 -37.29 -18.70
CA ALA A 13 -20.54 -37.35 -17.47
C ALA A 13 -21.66 -38.37 -17.68
N VAL A 14 -21.55 -39.51 -16.99
CA VAL A 14 -22.50 -40.62 -17.02
C VAL A 14 -23.57 -40.41 -15.95
N GLN A 15 -24.80 -40.70 -16.39
CA GLN A 15 -26.09 -40.69 -15.72
C GLN A 15 -26.15 -41.50 -14.42
N LEU A 16 -26.98 -41.07 -13.47
CA LEU A 16 -27.88 -41.95 -12.72
C LEU A 16 -29.17 -41.19 -12.35
N THR A 17 -30.30 -41.71 -12.82
CA THR A 17 -31.65 -41.41 -12.31
C THR A 17 -32.17 -42.66 -11.56
N PRO A 18 -33.16 -42.52 -10.68
CA PRO A 18 -34.24 -43.50 -10.69
C PRO A 18 -35.66 -42.89 -10.71
N LYS A 19 -36.56 -43.70 -11.27
CA LYS A 19 -37.97 -43.47 -11.64
C LYS A 19 -38.96 -43.27 -10.46
N PRO A 20 -40.18 -42.76 -10.74
CA PRO A 20 -41.23 -42.51 -9.74
C PRO A 20 -42.13 -43.73 -9.51
N SER A 21 -42.75 -43.83 -8.34
CA SER A 21 -43.89 -44.74 -8.09
C SER A 21 -45.03 -44.02 -7.35
N ARG A 22 -46.26 -44.37 -7.76
CA ARG A 22 -47.56 -43.80 -7.37
C ARG A 22 -48.10 -44.42 -6.08
N PHE A 23 -49.01 -43.69 -5.41
CA PHE A 23 -50.12 -44.04 -4.47
C PHE A 23 -50.10 -43.00 -3.33
N GLY A 24 -51.17 -42.40 -2.81
CA GLY A 24 -52.61 -42.43 -3.03
C GLY A 24 -53.22 -41.28 -2.21
N SER A 25 -54.44 -40.89 -2.52
CA SER A 25 -55.20 -39.73 -2.05
C SER A 25 -55.71 -39.83 -0.59
N GLY A 26 -55.59 -38.74 0.18
CA GLY A 26 -56.32 -38.49 1.44
C GLY A 26 -55.90 -37.16 2.10
N PRO A 27 -56.79 -36.39 2.76
CA PRO A 27 -56.47 -35.04 3.24
C PRO A 27 -55.69 -35.14 4.54
N VAL A 28 -54.43 -34.69 4.54
CA VAL A 28 -53.60 -34.66 5.74
C VAL A 28 -53.53 -33.23 6.26
N THR A 29 -54.05 -33.03 7.46
CA THR A 29 -54.12 -31.76 8.19
C THR A 29 -52.73 -31.22 8.54
N VAL A 30 -52.63 -29.89 8.66
CA VAL A 30 -51.40 -29.09 8.85
C VAL A 30 -50.58 -29.52 10.08
N GLU A 31 -51.19 -30.19 11.07
CA GLU A 31 -50.52 -30.65 12.28
C GLU A 31 -49.63 -31.89 12.07
N ALA A 32 -49.92 -32.77 11.10
CA ALA A 32 -49.09 -33.94 10.83
C ALA A 32 -47.75 -33.57 10.17
N ARG A 33 -47.70 -32.47 9.40
CA ARG A 33 -46.45 -31.95 8.82
C ARG A 33 -45.51 -31.30 9.84
N MET A 34 -46.02 -30.82 10.98
CA MET A 34 -45.17 -30.19 12.01
C MET A 34 -44.46 -31.21 12.92
N MET A 35 -44.96 -32.44 13.04
CA MET A 35 -44.33 -33.47 13.88
C MET A 35 -43.15 -34.18 13.19
N GLU A 36 -43.19 -34.38 11.87
CA GLU A 36 -42.04 -34.92 11.10
C GLU A 36 -40.88 -33.92 10.99
N LEU A 37 -41.17 -32.61 10.92
CA LEU A 37 -40.16 -31.55 10.96
C LEU A 37 -39.41 -31.48 12.30
N ARG A 38 -40.06 -31.82 13.43
CA ARG A 38 -39.40 -31.83 14.75
C ARG A 38 -38.54 -33.07 15.02
N ARG A 39 -38.73 -34.17 14.30
CA ARG A 39 -37.85 -35.36 14.41
C ARG A 39 -36.60 -35.27 13.53
N GLY A 40 -36.62 -34.49 12.44
CA GLY A 40 -35.43 -34.18 11.61
C GLY A 40 -34.44 -33.19 12.26
N LEU A 41 -34.90 -32.39 13.22
CA LEU A 41 -34.09 -31.33 13.85
C LEU A 41 -33.18 -31.80 15.00
N SER A 42 -33.38 -33.00 15.55
CA SER A 42 -32.46 -33.55 16.58
C SER A 42 -31.29 -34.36 15.99
N GLY A 43 -31.41 -34.86 14.75
CA GLY A 43 -30.33 -35.53 14.03
C GLY A 43 -29.35 -34.56 13.36
N PHE A 44 -29.82 -33.38 12.95
CA PHE A 44 -29.01 -32.35 12.31
C PHE A 44 -28.09 -31.60 13.31
N LEU A 45 -28.49 -31.54 14.58
CA LEU A 45 -27.71 -30.89 15.66
C LEU A 45 -26.58 -31.77 16.21
N ARG A 46 -26.53 -33.07 15.92
CA ARG A 46 -25.37 -33.93 16.25
C ARG A 46 -24.35 -34.04 15.11
N PHE A 47 -24.75 -33.86 13.86
CA PHE A 47 -23.82 -33.85 12.73
C PHE A 47 -23.01 -32.55 12.61
N ASN A 48 -23.55 -31.41 13.07
CA ASN A 48 -22.81 -30.15 13.10
C ASN A 48 -21.75 -30.07 14.21
N SER A 49 -21.81 -30.91 15.25
CA SER A 49 -20.76 -30.96 16.28
C SER A 49 -19.51 -31.75 15.88
N LEU A 50 -19.61 -32.58 14.83
CA LEU A 50 -18.51 -33.35 14.26
C LEU A 50 -17.97 -32.72 12.96
N LEU A 51 -18.79 -31.98 12.20
CA LEU A 51 -18.30 -31.18 11.06
C LEU A 51 -17.64 -29.86 11.47
N HIS A 52 -17.99 -29.27 12.62
CA HIS A 52 -17.26 -28.13 13.19
C HIS A 52 -15.94 -28.50 13.89
N ARG A 53 -15.59 -29.80 13.92
CA ARG A 53 -14.30 -30.28 14.41
C ARG A 53 -13.32 -30.65 13.30
N GLN A 54 -13.71 -30.52 12.03
CA GLN A 54 -12.85 -30.75 10.87
C GLN A 54 -12.82 -29.59 9.84
N LEU A 55 -13.41 -28.44 10.17
CA LEU A 55 -13.25 -27.21 9.39
C LEU A 55 -12.93 -26.02 10.32
N ARG A 56 -11.74 -25.43 10.09
CA ARG A 56 -10.95 -24.46 10.90
C ARG A 56 -10.01 -25.18 11.87
N VAL A 57 -8.71 -25.23 11.59
CA VAL A 57 -7.83 -24.06 11.49
C VAL A 57 -6.97 -24.10 10.22
N CYS A 58 -7.42 -23.44 9.14
CA CYS A 58 -6.45 -22.73 8.31
C CYS A 58 -6.28 -21.37 8.99
N SER A 59 -5.34 -21.26 9.92
CA SER A 59 -4.85 -19.96 10.35
C SER A 59 -4.32 -19.29 9.08
N SER A 60 -4.96 -18.21 8.62
CA SER A 60 -4.40 -17.39 7.57
C SER A 60 -3.05 -16.88 8.07
N PHE A 61 -1.95 -17.38 7.51
CA PHE A 61 -0.61 -16.88 7.81
C PHE A 61 -0.60 -15.37 7.57
N SER A 62 -0.43 -14.60 8.64
CA SER A 62 -0.38 -13.14 8.63
C SER A 62 0.97 -12.73 9.23
N PRO A 63 1.99 -12.54 8.38
CA PRO A 63 3.33 -12.21 8.84
C PRO A 63 3.34 -10.81 9.47
N ARG A 64 3.98 -10.69 10.63
CA ARG A 64 4.18 -9.43 11.36
C ARG A 64 5.66 -9.03 11.44
N ALA A 65 6.57 -9.93 11.07
CA ALA A 65 7.99 -9.65 11.05
C ALA A 65 8.70 -10.34 9.88
N VAL A 66 9.79 -9.71 9.43
CA VAL A 66 10.76 -10.29 8.50
C VAL A 66 12.15 -10.26 9.13
N ILE A 67 12.79 -11.42 9.16
CA ILE A 67 14.12 -11.63 9.72
C ILE A 67 15.06 -11.95 8.57
N PHE A 68 16.11 -11.14 8.41
CA PHE A 68 17.07 -11.27 7.34
C PHE A 68 18.40 -11.82 7.90
N ASP A 69 18.98 -12.81 7.24
CA ASP A 69 20.42 -12.99 7.34
C ASP A 69 21.13 -11.76 6.78
N MET A 70 22.37 -11.54 7.20
CA MET A 70 23.19 -10.46 6.66
C MET A 70 23.98 -10.93 5.45
N PHE A 71 24.80 -11.97 5.62
CA PHE A 71 25.70 -12.45 4.59
C PHE A 71 24.94 -13.25 3.53
N GLY A 72 25.20 -12.99 2.24
CA GLY A 72 24.47 -13.63 1.14
C GLY A 72 23.05 -13.09 0.89
N VAL A 73 22.49 -12.30 1.82
CA VAL A 73 21.16 -11.68 1.70
C VAL A 73 21.25 -10.16 1.64
N LEU A 74 21.61 -9.50 2.74
CA LEU A 74 21.74 -8.04 2.80
C LEU A 74 23.08 -7.55 2.25
N VAL A 75 24.12 -8.37 2.29
CA VAL A 75 25.45 -8.13 1.69
C VAL A 75 25.96 -9.38 1.00
N SER A 76 27.11 -9.29 0.32
CA SER A 76 27.71 -10.44 -0.37
C SER A 76 28.06 -11.59 0.59
N SER A 77 28.06 -12.83 0.08
CA SER A 77 28.41 -14.02 0.85
C SER A 77 29.94 -14.16 1.04
N PRO A 78 30.43 -14.47 2.25
CA PRO A 78 31.85 -14.76 2.54
C PRO A 78 32.46 -15.84 1.65
N LEU A 79 31.67 -16.81 1.18
CA LEU A 79 32.15 -17.90 0.31
C LEU A 79 32.52 -17.39 -1.09
N ARG A 80 31.80 -16.36 -1.58
CA ARG A 80 32.16 -15.69 -2.84
C ARG A 80 33.50 -14.96 -2.69
N THR A 81 33.66 -14.20 -1.62
CA THR A 81 34.94 -13.53 -1.28
C THR A 81 36.08 -14.53 -1.11
N ALA A 82 35.80 -15.72 -0.55
CA ALA A 82 36.79 -16.78 -0.43
C ALA A 82 37.29 -17.25 -1.79
N THR A 83 36.38 -17.49 -2.74
CA THR A 83 36.73 -17.97 -4.08
C THR A 83 37.58 -16.94 -4.85
N GLU A 84 37.17 -15.67 -4.81
CA GLU A 84 37.92 -14.57 -5.45
C GLU A 84 39.31 -14.37 -4.81
N TRP A 85 39.40 -14.54 -3.49
CA TRP A 85 40.67 -14.46 -2.78
C TRP A 85 41.60 -15.63 -3.11
N GLU A 86 41.07 -16.86 -3.20
CA GLU A 86 41.82 -18.05 -3.59
C GLU A 86 42.48 -17.88 -4.96
N ASP A 87 41.71 -17.42 -5.94
CA ASP A 87 42.20 -17.13 -7.29
C ASP A 87 43.34 -16.12 -7.28
N LYS A 88 43.17 -15.02 -6.54
CA LYS A 88 44.15 -13.94 -6.44
C LYS A 88 45.46 -14.39 -5.77
N ASN A 89 45.37 -15.28 -4.79
CA ASN A 89 46.51 -15.73 -3.98
C ASN A 89 47.07 -17.09 -4.43
N ARG A 90 46.61 -17.62 -5.57
CA ARG A 90 47.03 -18.93 -6.13
C ARG A 90 46.81 -20.09 -5.16
N VAL A 91 45.74 -20.02 -4.37
CA VAL A 91 45.28 -21.12 -3.52
C VAL A 91 44.27 -21.95 -4.32
N PRO A 92 44.32 -23.30 -4.28
CA PRO A 92 43.34 -24.12 -4.99
C PRO A 92 41.90 -23.75 -4.62
N ARG A 93 41.03 -23.58 -5.62
CA ARG A 93 39.62 -23.23 -5.40
C ARG A 93 38.93 -24.19 -4.42
N GLY A 94 38.13 -23.63 -3.52
CA GLY A 94 37.37 -24.34 -2.50
C GLY A 94 38.18 -24.78 -1.29
N THR A 95 39.44 -24.37 -1.15
CA THR A 95 40.25 -24.61 0.05
C THR A 95 39.64 -23.96 1.28
N LEU A 96 39.37 -22.65 1.24
CA LEU A 96 38.72 -21.89 2.30
C LEU A 96 37.30 -22.41 2.54
N GLY A 97 36.54 -22.69 1.48
CA GLY A 97 35.19 -23.26 1.61
C GLY A 97 35.18 -24.61 2.33
N ARG A 98 36.14 -25.49 2.01
CA ARG A 98 36.35 -26.76 2.72
C ARG A 98 36.82 -26.52 4.15
N ALA A 99 37.74 -25.59 4.40
CA ALA A 99 38.21 -25.26 5.76
C ALA A 99 37.08 -24.70 6.65
N ILE A 100 36.20 -23.87 6.09
CA ILE A 100 34.98 -23.36 6.77
C ILE A 100 34.06 -24.52 7.18
N SER A 101 33.96 -25.54 6.33
CA SER A 101 33.07 -26.69 6.51
C SER A 101 33.70 -27.81 7.35
N ALA A 102 35.02 -27.93 7.34
CA ALA A 102 35.80 -28.94 8.04
C ALA A 102 35.78 -28.68 9.56
N GLY A 103 35.68 -29.74 10.37
CA GLY A 103 35.73 -29.65 11.83
C GLY A 103 34.36 -29.43 12.52
N GLY A 104 33.26 -29.32 11.76
CA GLY A 104 31.91 -29.24 12.33
C GLY A 104 31.75 -28.07 13.31
N SER A 105 31.09 -28.29 14.45
CA SER A 105 30.87 -27.24 15.47
C SER A 105 32.16 -26.70 16.11
N ASN A 106 33.27 -27.45 16.03
CA ASN A 106 34.55 -27.11 16.65
C ASN A 106 35.55 -26.44 15.69
N SER A 107 35.16 -26.19 14.44
CA SER A 107 36.03 -25.51 13.47
C SER A 107 36.40 -24.10 13.92
N SER A 108 37.59 -23.61 13.54
CA SER A 108 38.04 -22.26 13.87
C SER A 108 37.02 -21.20 13.41
N TRP A 109 36.43 -21.40 12.23
CA TRP A 109 35.36 -20.57 11.69
C TRP A 109 34.13 -20.51 12.58
N ARG A 110 33.63 -21.66 13.06
CA ARG A 110 32.46 -21.73 13.93
C ARG A 110 32.73 -21.13 15.31
N LYS A 111 33.92 -21.34 15.87
CA LYS A 111 34.35 -20.72 17.13
C LYS A 111 34.41 -19.20 17.00
N TYR A 112 34.96 -18.69 15.90
CA TYR A 112 35.01 -17.26 15.60
C TYR A 112 33.61 -16.63 15.47
N MET A 113 32.69 -17.31 14.76
CA MET A 113 31.30 -16.84 14.68
C MET A 113 30.55 -16.87 16.02
N ARG A 114 30.93 -17.74 16.96
CA ARG A 114 30.38 -17.74 18.33
C ARG A 114 31.06 -16.74 19.27
N GLY A 115 32.10 -16.05 18.80
CA GLY A 115 32.89 -15.12 19.62
C GLY A 115 33.83 -15.82 20.61
N GLU A 116 34.11 -17.11 20.40
CA GLU A 116 35.06 -17.90 21.22
C GLU A 116 36.52 -17.63 20.84
N LEU A 117 36.76 -17.06 19.65
CA LEU A 117 38.07 -16.62 19.19
C LEU A 117 38.04 -15.13 18.85
N GLY A 118 39.12 -14.42 19.19
CA GLY A 118 39.39 -13.09 18.66
C GLY A 118 39.86 -13.12 17.20
N ALA A 119 39.96 -11.95 16.57
CA ALA A 119 40.37 -11.85 15.16
C ALA A 119 41.78 -12.42 14.90
N GLU A 120 42.74 -12.15 15.78
CA GLU A 120 44.13 -12.62 15.63
C GLU A 120 44.24 -14.14 15.80
N GLU A 121 43.59 -14.67 16.85
CA GLU A 121 43.52 -16.12 17.11
C GLU A 121 42.81 -16.86 15.97
N PHE A 122 41.75 -16.27 15.41
CA PHE A 122 41.06 -16.82 14.26
C PHE A 122 41.96 -16.85 13.02
N ILE A 123 42.69 -15.78 12.72
CA ILE A 123 43.59 -15.74 11.55
C ILE A 123 44.63 -16.85 11.63
N GLU A 124 45.23 -17.06 12.82
CA GLU A 124 46.19 -18.13 13.04
C GLU A 124 45.55 -19.52 12.86
N ALA A 125 44.46 -19.79 13.59
CA ALA A 125 43.78 -21.08 13.55
C ALA A 125 43.23 -21.40 12.15
N PHE A 126 42.62 -20.43 11.48
CA PHE A 126 42.07 -20.61 10.13
C PHE A 126 43.15 -20.75 9.06
N SER A 127 44.33 -20.11 9.25
CA SER A 127 45.49 -20.36 8.40
C SER A 127 45.97 -21.81 8.52
N GLN A 128 45.97 -22.37 9.74
CA GLN A 128 46.31 -23.79 9.97
C GLN A 128 45.30 -24.72 9.29
N ASP A 129 44.00 -24.47 9.48
CA ASP A 129 42.92 -25.24 8.84
C ASP A 129 43.05 -25.22 7.31
N CYS A 130 43.23 -24.02 6.72
CA CYS A 130 43.43 -23.89 5.27
C CYS A 130 44.72 -24.58 4.80
N SER A 131 45.80 -24.52 5.58
CA SER A 131 47.07 -25.17 5.23
C SER A 131 46.94 -26.68 5.20
N HIS A 132 46.20 -27.25 6.16
CA HIS A 132 45.88 -28.68 6.19
C HIS A 132 45.10 -29.07 4.93
N VAL A 133 44.05 -28.31 4.57
CA VAL A 133 43.23 -28.59 3.39
C VAL A 133 44.00 -28.45 2.08
N ALA A 134 44.92 -27.49 1.99
CA ALA A 134 45.69 -27.21 0.78
C ALA A 134 46.91 -28.13 0.59
N GLY A 135 47.44 -28.70 1.68
CA GLY A 135 48.69 -29.47 1.68
C GLY A 135 49.96 -28.61 1.64
N PHE A 136 49.84 -27.29 1.79
CA PHE A 136 50.96 -26.35 1.89
C PHE A 136 50.55 -25.14 2.76
N LYS A 137 51.53 -24.33 3.16
CA LYS A 137 51.29 -23.19 4.05
C LYS A 137 50.42 -22.11 3.38
N VAL A 138 49.27 -21.82 3.96
CA VAL A 138 48.33 -20.76 3.55
C VAL A 138 48.24 -19.72 4.66
N HIS A 139 48.40 -18.44 4.30
CA HIS A 139 48.27 -17.30 5.22
C HIS A 139 46.99 -16.52 4.93
N THR A 140 46.08 -16.42 5.90
CA THR A 140 44.72 -15.89 5.69
C THR A 140 44.52 -14.45 6.18
N ASN A 141 45.57 -13.74 6.63
CA ASN A 141 45.48 -12.34 7.07
C ASN A 141 44.80 -11.44 6.03
N SER A 142 45.19 -11.55 4.77
CA SER A 142 44.62 -10.75 3.68
C SER A 142 43.19 -11.17 3.32
N TYR A 143 42.79 -12.40 3.65
CA TYR A 143 41.40 -12.86 3.52
C TYR A 143 40.53 -12.26 4.62
N HIS A 144 41.01 -12.23 5.87
CA HIS A 144 40.32 -11.55 6.97
C HIS A 144 40.08 -10.07 6.66
N SER A 145 41.09 -9.35 6.14
CA SER A 145 40.90 -7.98 5.64
C SER A 145 39.83 -7.88 4.54
N ALA A 146 39.74 -8.89 3.67
CA ALA A 146 38.75 -8.93 2.59
C ALA A 146 37.32 -9.17 3.10
N LEU A 147 37.14 -9.88 4.21
CA LEU A 147 35.83 -10.08 4.85
C LEU A 147 35.20 -8.77 5.35
N THR A 148 35.99 -7.72 5.51
CA THR A 148 35.53 -6.41 6.01
C THR A 148 35.55 -5.30 4.96
N GLY A 149 35.83 -5.61 3.69
CA GLY A 149 36.00 -4.62 2.64
C GLY A 149 35.34 -4.99 1.30
N GLY A 150 35.51 -4.15 0.30
CA GLY A 150 35.06 -4.44 -1.07
C GLY A 150 33.55 -4.67 -1.20
N TYR A 151 33.15 -5.82 -1.73
CA TYR A 151 31.74 -6.19 -1.90
C TYR A 151 31.04 -6.57 -0.60
N MET A 152 31.80 -6.92 0.44
CA MET A 152 31.25 -7.25 1.76
C MET A 152 30.72 -6.01 2.47
N SER A 153 31.24 -4.82 2.16
CA SER A 153 30.79 -3.55 2.74
C SER A 153 29.67 -2.86 1.93
N LYS A 154 29.18 -3.49 0.86
CA LYS A 154 28.13 -2.93 -0.01
C LYS A 154 26.82 -3.68 0.21
N PRO A 155 25.80 -3.00 0.75
CA PRO A 155 24.44 -3.56 0.82
C PRO A 155 23.89 -3.92 -0.56
N VAL A 156 23.09 -4.98 -0.61
CA VAL A 156 22.33 -5.41 -1.79
C VAL A 156 21.13 -4.48 -1.96
N PRO A 157 21.09 -3.60 -2.99
CA PRO A 157 20.10 -2.52 -3.04
C PRO A 157 18.65 -2.99 -3.01
N VAL A 158 18.32 -4.03 -3.80
CA VAL A 158 16.94 -4.57 -3.87
C VAL A 158 16.45 -5.15 -2.54
N MET A 159 17.36 -5.68 -1.71
CA MET A 159 17.03 -6.17 -0.37
C MET A 159 16.84 -5.02 0.61
N MET A 160 17.67 -3.98 0.54
CA MET A 160 17.52 -2.79 1.38
C MET A 160 16.22 -2.05 1.07
N ASP A 161 15.85 -1.96 -0.21
CA ASP A 161 14.57 -1.42 -0.65
C ASP A 161 13.39 -2.20 -0.05
N ALA A 162 13.48 -3.54 -0.06
CA ALA A 162 12.46 -4.41 0.52
C ALA A 162 12.35 -4.23 2.05
N VAL A 163 13.48 -4.08 2.77
CA VAL A 163 13.50 -3.76 4.21
C VAL A 163 12.75 -2.45 4.48
N GLN A 164 13.02 -1.41 3.69
CA GLN A 164 12.37 -0.11 3.85
C GLN A 164 10.87 -0.16 3.56
N CYS A 165 10.47 -0.86 2.49
CA CYS A 165 9.07 -1.02 2.13
C CYS A 165 8.30 -1.83 3.19
N ALA A 166 8.88 -2.93 3.68
CA ALA A 166 8.27 -3.73 4.74
C ALA A 166 8.02 -2.90 6.01
N ARG A 167 8.99 -2.08 6.43
CA ARG A 167 8.83 -1.18 7.58
C ARG A 167 7.77 -0.12 7.37
N ALA A 168 7.69 0.45 6.17
CA ALA A 168 6.70 1.46 5.84
C ALA A 168 5.27 0.92 5.96
N GLU A 169 5.08 -0.38 5.71
CA GLU A 169 3.81 -1.10 5.87
C GLU A 169 3.61 -1.66 7.31
N GLY A 170 4.44 -1.25 8.27
CA GLY A 170 4.32 -1.62 9.68
C GLY A 170 4.82 -3.02 10.03
N ILE A 171 5.53 -3.70 9.13
CA ILE A 171 6.16 -5.00 9.40
C ILE A 171 7.46 -4.78 10.18
N LYS A 172 7.64 -5.52 11.28
CA LYS A 172 8.88 -5.47 12.05
C LYS A 172 10.04 -6.09 11.27
N THR A 173 11.23 -5.54 11.40
CA THR A 173 12.42 -6.02 10.68
C THR A 173 13.53 -6.39 11.64
N ALA A 174 14.24 -7.49 11.36
CA ALA A 174 15.41 -7.88 12.14
C ALA A 174 16.56 -8.39 11.29
N VAL A 175 17.77 -8.28 11.83
CA VAL A 175 18.95 -9.01 11.35
C VAL A 175 19.26 -10.16 12.30
N LEU A 176 19.38 -11.38 11.76
CA LEU A 176 19.85 -12.56 12.47
C LEU A 176 21.07 -13.14 11.75
N THR A 177 22.26 -12.82 12.22
CA THR A 177 23.51 -13.05 11.50
C THR A 177 24.50 -13.93 12.26
N ASN A 178 25.11 -14.87 11.54
CA ASN A 178 26.33 -15.54 11.99
C ASN A 178 27.52 -14.60 11.75
N ASN A 179 27.77 -13.67 12.69
CA ASN A 179 28.75 -12.60 12.60
C ASN A 179 29.98 -12.85 13.46
N PHE A 180 30.99 -12.00 13.32
CA PHE A 180 32.29 -12.11 13.99
C PHE A 180 32.81 -10.75 14.50
N LEU A 181 33.81 -10.80 15.38
CA LEU A 181 34.43 -9.61 15.98
C LEU A 181 35.73 -9.22 15.26
N LEU A 182 35.87 -7.94 14.97
CA LEU A 182 37.07 -7.32 14.43
C LEU A 182 38.10 -7.04 15.54
N SER A 183 39.35 -6.78 15.13
CA SER A 183 40.37 -6.23 16.04
C SER A 183 39.83 -4.97 16.73
N GLY A 184 39.85 -4.97 18.06
CA GLY A 184 39.26 -3.91 18.89
C GLY A 184 37.80 -4.16 19.34
N GLY A 185 37.23 -5.34 19.11
CA GLY A 185 35.97 -5.78 19.72
C GLY A 185 34.69 -5.23 19.09
N LYS A 186 34.80 -4.47 17.99
CA LYS A 186 33.67 -4.08 17.14
C LYS A 186 33.26 -5.25 16.24
N SER A 187 31.98 -5.38 15.92
CA SER A 187 31.52 -6.35 14.91
C SER A 187 31.35 -5.69 13.55
N PHE A 188 31.35 -6.49 12.48
CA PHE A 188 31.18 -6.01 11.11
C PHE A 188 29.69 -5.97 10.74
N LEU A 189 29.12 -4.77 10.61
CA LEU A 189 27.71 -4.54 10.27
C LEU A 189 27.58 -3.41 9.24
N PRO A 190 27.85 -3.65 7.95
CA PRO A 190 27.93 -2.63 6.91
C PRO A 190 26.55 -2.28 6.32
N VAL A 191 25.51 -2.20 7.16
CA VAL A 191 24.14 -1.86 6.78
C VAL A 191 23.61 -0.79 7.73
N ASP A 192 22.62 0.01 7.30
CA ASP A 192 21.98 0.99 8.17
C ASP A 192 21.13 0.29 9.23
N LEU A 193 21.64 0.26 10.46
CA LEU A 193 21.02 -0.42 11.60
C LEU A 193 19.72 0.24 12.06
N SER A 194 19.47 1.50 11.70
CA SER A 194 18.20 2.17 12.02
C SER A 194 16.99 1.57 11.30
N LEU A 195 17.25 0.75 10.28
CA LEU A 195 16.24 0.00 9.52
C LEU A 195 15.87 -1.34 10.16
N PHE A 196 16.31 -1.64 11.39
CA PHE A 196 16.00 -2.91 12.04
C PHE A 196 15.59 -2.67 13.49
N ASP A 197 14.47 -3.28 13.89
CA ASP A 197 13.97 -3.21 15.26
C ASP A 197 14.78 -4.10 16.20
N VAL A 198 15.36 -5.18 15.66
CA VAL A 198 16.18 -6.14 16.41
C VAL A 198 17.40 -6.56 15.60
N ILE A 199 18.55 -6.62 16.26
CA ILE A 199 19.79 -7.17 15.72
C ILE A 199 20.27 -8.28 16.65
N VAL A 200 20.51 -9.46 16.08
CA VAL A 200 21.07 -10.63 16.79
C VAL A 200 22.33 -11.08 16.06
N GLU A 201 23.46 -10.89 16.72
CA GLU A 201 24.79 -11.30 16.23
C GLU A 201 25.26 -12.53 17.00
N SER A 202 25.62 -13.59 16.29
CA SER A 202 26.07 -14.85 16.91
C SER A 202 27.23 -14.67 17.87
N CYS A 203 28.22 -13.85 17.51
CA CYS A 203 29.42 -13.61 18.32
C CYS A 203 29.15 -12.85 19.62
N ARG A 204 28.01 -12.17 19.72
CA ARG A 204 27.59 -11.45 20.93
C ARG A 204 26.76 -12.32 21.87
N VAL A 205 26.09 -13.34 21.33
CA VAL A 205 25.15 -14.18 22.09
C VAL A 205 25.66 -15.61 22.31
N GLY A 206 26.80 -15.98 21.71
CA GLY A 206 27.42 -17.31 21.86
C GLY A 206 26.68 -18.44 21.15
N LEU A 207 25.73 -18.11 20.27
CA LEU A 207 24.91 -19.07 19.51
C LEU A 207 25.09 -18.82 18.01
N CYS A 208 25.05 -19.85 17.18
CA CYS A 208 25.06 -19.69 15.72
C CYS A 208 23.87 -20.42 15.09
N LYS A 209 23.33 -19.87 14.00
CA LYS A 209 22.49 -20.62 13.07
C LYS A 209 23.27 -21.86 12.57
N PRO A 210 22.65 -23.05 12.49
CA PRO A 210 21.21 -23.31 12.60
C PRO A 210 20.69 -23.71 14.00
N ASP A 211 21.38 -23.38 15.11
CA ASP A 211 20.86 -23.70 16.46
C ASP A 211 19.48 -23.04 16.68
N PRO A 212 18.41 -23.80 17.00
CA PRO A 212 17.06 -23.27 17.14
C PRO A 212 16.95 -22.14 18.19
N LYS A 213 17.82 -22.13 19.20
CA LYS A 213 17.81 -21.12 20.27
C LYS A 213 18.05 -19.71 19.74
N ILE A 214 18.85 -19.53 18.69
CA ILE A 214 19.16 -18.19 18.16
C ILE A 214 17.97 -17.58 17.42
N TYR A 215 17.18 -18.41 16.73
CA TYR A 215 15.94 -17.98 16.07
C TYR A 215 14.87 -17.60 17.09
N GLN A 216 14.71 -18.43 18.13
CA GLN A 216 13.78 -18.14 19.23
C GLN A 216 14.15 -16.85 19.95
N LEU A 217 15.44 -16.61 20.18
CA LEU A 217 15.94 -15.37 20.76
C LEU A 217 15.55 -14.14 19.90
N CYS A 218 15.71 -14.23 18.58
CA CYS A 218 15.33 -13.17 17.66
C CYS A 218 13.82 -12.89 17.68
N ALA A 219 12.99 -13.93 17.57
CA ALA A 219 11.53 -13.82 17.62
C ALA A 219 11.04 -13.23 18.96
N ASN A 220 11.63 -13.67 20.08
CA ASN A 220 11.30 -13.14 21.41
C ASN A 220 11.64 -11.65 21.53
N ARG A 221 12.82 -11.22 21.04
CA ARG A 221 13.21 -9.79 21.05
C ARG A 221 12.30 -8.94 20.15
N LEU A 222 11.83 -9.51 19.03
CA LEU A 222 10.86 -8.87 18.16
C LEU A 222 9.45 -8.80 18.77
N GLY A 223 9.16 -9.63 19.78
CA GLY A 223 7.83 -9.76 20.36
C GLY A 223 6.83 -10.37 19.39
N VAL A 224 7.25 -11.41 18.66
CA VAL A 224 6.41 -12.19 17.72
C VAL A 224 6.61 -13.68 17.94
N SER A 225 5.61 -14.49 17.60
CA SER A 225 5.78 -15.95 17.51
C SER A 225 6.51 -16.33 16.22
N PRO A 226 7.20 -17.49 16.16
CA PRO A 226 7.81 -17.97 14.91
C PRO A 226 6.83 -18.04 13.74
N GLN A 227 5.56 -18.39 13.98
CA GLN A 227 4.50 -18.49 12.96
C GLN A 227 4.08 -17.14 12.38
N GLU A 228 4.47 -16.02 13.00
CA GLU A 228 4.24 -14.66 12.50
C GLU A 228 5.48 -14.09 11.77
N ALA A 229 6.55 -14.87 11.60
CA ALA A 229 7.82 -14.41 11.04
C ALA A 229 8.15 -15.07 9.70
N VAL A 230 8.74 -14.29 8.79
CA VAL A 230 9.40 -14.77 7.58
C VAL A 230 10.92 -14.69 7.79
N PHE A 231 11.66 -15.74 7.45
CA PHE A 231 13.13 -15.78 7.55
C PHE A 231 13.78 -15.97 6.19
N LEU A 232 14.75 -15.11 5.86
CA LEU A 232 15.53 -15.13 4.62
C LEU A 232 17.00 -15.46 4.91
N ASP A 233 17.55 -16.45 4.21
CA ASP A 233 18.96 -16.87 4.32
C ASP A 233 19.41 -17.49 2.99
N ASP A 234 20.68 -17.37 2.61
CA ASP A 234 21.22 -17.98 1.39
C ASP A 234 21.51 -19.48 1.58
N LEU A 235 21.66 -19.94 2.83
CA LEU A 235 21.94 -21.33 3.17
C LEU A 235 20.65 -22.08 3.53
N GLY A 236 20.25 -23.02 2.67
CA GLY A 236 19.00 -23.79 2.83
C GLY A 236 18.84 -24.46 4.20
N TYR A 237 19.93 -24.97 4.80
CA TYR A 237 19.87 -25.60 6.12
C TYR A 237 19.55 -24.62 7.26
N ASN A 238 19.92 -23.33 7.13
CA ASN A 238 19.52 -22.31 8.10
C ASN A 238 18.03 -21.99 7.95
N VAL A 239 17.53 -21.99 6.71
CA VAL A 239 16.10 -21.79 6.42
C VAL A 239 15.28 -22.96 6.95
N GLU A 240 15.72 -24.19 6.73
CA GLU A 240 15.06 -25.41 7.22
C GLU A 240 14.93 -25.39 8.75
N ALA A 241 15.97 -24.99 9.48
CA ALA A 241 15.92 -24.88 10.93
C ALA A 241 14.89 -23.83 11.42
N ALA A 242 14.78 -22.69 10.72
CA ALA A 242 13.75 -21.69 11.01
C ALA A 242 12.33 -22.22 10.73
N VAL A 243 12.16 -22.96 9.63
CA VAL A 243 10.88 -23.58 9.25
C VAL A 243 10.45 -24.63 10.26
N GLN A 244 11.37 -25.42 10.81
CA GLN A 244 11.08 -26.39 11.89
C GLN A 244 10.53 -25.72 13.16
N LEU A 245 10.84 -24.44 13.40
CA LEU A 245 10.27 -23.65 14.50
C LEU A 245 8.92 -23.01 14.15
N GLY A 246 8.48 -23.10 12.90
CA GLY A 246 7.21 -22.57 12.42
C GLY A 246 7.31 -21.28 11.61
N MET A 247 8.51 -20.77 11.34
CA MET A 247 8.68 -19.60 10.47
C MET A 247 8.39 -19.94 9.01
N ARG A 248 7.99 -18.93 8.23
CA ARG A 248 8.00 -19.04 6.77
C ARG A 248 9.43 -18.82 6.27
N GLY A 249 10.03 -19.82 5.63
CA GLY A 249 11.39 -19.71 5.11
C GLY A 249 11.44 -19.30 3.63
N ILE A 250 12.42 -18.47 3.26
CA ILE A 250 12.77 -18.14 1.86
C ILE A 250 14.28 -18.35 1.70
N THR A 251 14.68 -19.20 0.76
CA THR A 251 16.11 -19.40 0.44
C THR A 251 16.57 -18.43 -0.64
N VAL A 252 17.53 -17.57 -0.33
CA VAL A 252 17.98 -16.50 -1.23
C VAL A 252 19.07 -17.03 -2.16
N LYS A 253 18.69 -17.32 -3.41
CA LYS A 253 19.65 -17.59 -4.51
C LYS A 253 19.84 -16.38 -5.42
N ASP A 254 18.75 -15.69 -5.71
CA ASP A 254 18.72 -14.42 -6.43
C ASP A 254 17.94 -13.41 -5.58
N PRO A 255 18.54 -12.26 -5.22
CA PRO A 255 17.87 -11.28 -4.38
C PRO A 255 16.56 -10.74 -4.97
N GLY A 256 16.46 -10.58 -6.30
CA GLY A 256 15.25 -10.07 -6.94
C GLY A 256 14.09 -11.07 -6.90
N LEU A 257 14.36 -12.35 -7.14
CA LEU A 257 13.37 -13.42 -7.01
C LEU A 257 12.95 -13.63 -5.57
N ALA A 258 13.88 -13.57 -4.62
CA ALA A 258 13.57 -13.68 -3.19
C ALA A 258 12.67 -12.54 -2.71
N VAL A 259 12.90 -11.31 -3.18
CA VAL A 259 12.01 -10.17 -2.89
C VAL A 259 10.62 -10.39 -3.48
N LYS A 260 10.50 -10.89 -4.72
CA LYS A 260 9.18 -11.24 -5.30
C LYS A 260 8.45 -12.31 -4.53
N GLU A 261 9.15 -13.34 -4.04
CA GLU A 261 8.56 -14.35 -3.17
C GLU A 261 8.11 -13.73 -1.85
N LEU A 262 8.93 -12.85 -1.26
CA LEU A 262 8.57 -12.12 -0.05
C LEU A 262 7.32 -11.22 -0.27
N GLU A 263 7.20 -10.54 -1.41
CA GLU A 263 6.00 -9.76 -1.78
C GLU A 263 4.74 -10.62 -1.79
N GLN A 264 4.83 -11.85 -2.33
CA GLN A 264 3.71 -12.79 -2.36
C GLN A 264 3.32 -13.26 -0.96
N VAL A 265 4.32 -13.48 -0.10
CA VAL A 265 4.11 -13.93 1.29
C VAL A 265 3.49 -12.81 2.13
N LEU A 266 4.02 -11.59 2.02
CA LEU A 266 3.55 -10.44 2.80
C LEU A 266 2.29 -9.79 2.21
N LYS A 267 2.01 -10.01 0.92
CA LYS A 267 0.95 -9.36 0.14
C LYS A 267 1.06 -7.83 0.10
N ILE A 268 2.29 -7.32 0.13
CA ILE A 268 2.63 -5.90 -0.02
C ILE A 268 3.70 -5.73 -1.11
N PRO A 269 3.71 -4.61 -1.85
CA PRO A 269 4.79 -4.30 -2.77
C PRO A 269 6.07 -3.95 -2.01
N LEU A 270 7.19 -4.55 -2.39
CA LEU A 270 8.51 -4.36 -1.76
C LEU A 270 9.53 -3.73 -2.69
N SER A 271 9.12 -3.38 -3.91
CA SER A 271 9.88 -2.45 -4.75
C SER A 271 9.54 -0.99 -4.39
N PRO A 272 10.53 -0.08 -4.30
CA PRO A 272 10.24 1.34 -4.14
C PRO A 272 9.42 1.79 -5.34
N LYS A 273 8.35 2.55 -5.11
CA LYS A 273 7.71 3.29 -6.19
C LYS A 273 8.75 4.24 -6.78
N ARG A 274 9.27 3.91 -7.97
CA ARG A 274 10.16 4.83 -8.69
C ARG A 274 9.44 6.15 -8.82
N LEU A 275 10.04 7.21 -8.27
CA LEU A 275 9.53 8.56 -8.46
C LEU A 275 9.44 8.79 -9.98
N ASN A 276 8.26 9.18 -10.43
CA ASN A 276 8.05 9.60 -11.81
C ASN A 276 8.76 10.93 -12.15
N VAL A 277 9.37 11.58 -11.15
CA VAL A 277 10.16 12.81 -11.26
C VAL A 277 11.48 12.63 -10.53
N GLN A 278 12.58 13.02 -11.17
CA GLN A 278 13.87 13.18 -10.50
C GLN A 278 13.98 14.56 -9.88
N PHE A 279 14.34 14.61 -8.60
CA PHE A 279 14.50 15.87 -7.86
C PHE A 279 15.99 16.24 -7.76
N PRO A 280 16.40 17.45 -8.21
CA PRO A 280 17.74 17.96 -7.96
C PRO A 280 17.84 18.39 -6.49
N MET A 281 18.37 17.51 -5.64
CA MET A 281 18.27 17.62 -4.18
C MET A 281 18.87 18.92 -3.60
N ASP A 282 20.00 19.39 -4.12
CA ASP A 282 20.64 20.62 -3.66
C ASP A 282 19.78 21.86 -3.94
N GLN A 283 19.20 21.94 -5.15
CA GLN A 283 18.30 23.02 -5.54
C GLN A 283 16.99 22.95 -4.76
N LEU A 284 16.47 21.74 -4.52
CA LEU A 284 15.29 21.53 -3.70
C LEU A 284 15.51 22.01 -2.26
N ALA A 285 16.67 21.70 -1.66
CA ALA A 285 17.02 22.15 -0.32
C ALA A 285 17.12 23.68 -0.22
N GLN A 286 17.81 24.31 -1.18
CA GLN A 286 17.90 25.78 -1.25
C GLN A 286 16.53 26.42 -1.42
N TYR A 287 15.69 25.85 -2.30
CA TYR A 287 14.32 26.31 -2.51
C TYR A 287 13.50 26.21 -1.22
N LEU A 288 13.49 25.07 -0.52
CA LEU A 288 12.70 24.91 0.70
C LEU A 288 13.13 25.90 1.79
N LYS A 289 14.44 26.11 1.99
CA LYS A 289 14.94 27.11 2.95
C LYS A 289 14.45 28.52 2.59
N LYS A 290 14.51 28.89 1.31
CA LYS A 290 14.06 30.21 0.84
C LYS A 290 12.54 30.39 0.97
N ALA A 291 11.77 29.40 0.53
CA ALA A 291 10.31 29.48 0.49
C ALA A 291 9.68 29.45 1.90
N THR A 292 10.27 28.70 2.83
CA THR A 292 9.71 28.51 4.18
C THR A 292 10.29 29.46 5.22
N GLN A 293 11.51 29.98 4.98
CA GLN A 293 12.30 30.74 5.97
C GLN A 293 12.55 29.97 7.28
N LEU A 294 12.48 28.64 7.25
CA LEU A 294 12.72 27.76 8.41
C LEU A 294 14.17 27.23 8.44
N PRO A 295 14.70 26.91 9.64
CA PRO A 295 16.03 26.28 9.78
C PRO A 295 15.97 24.79 9.41
N LEU A 296 16.00 24.50 8.11
CA LEU A 296 15.86 23.16 7.56
C LEU A 296 17.22 22.43 7.41
N THR A 297 17.21 21.11 7.59
CA THR A 297 18.36 20.24 7.32
C THR A 297 18.57 20.06 5.82
N ASP A 298 19.81 19.76 5.38
CA ASP A 298 20.08 19.48 3.96
C ASP A 298 19.58 18.10 3.51
N TYR A 299 19.36 17.18 4.46
CA TYR A 299 18.78 15.88 4.15
C TYR A 299 17.27 16.00 3.95
N ILE A 300 16.80 15.67 2.74
CA ILE A 300 15.39 15.65 2.37
C ILE A 300 15.03 14.26 1.87
N LYS A 301 14.04 13.64 2.49
CA LYS A 301 13.43 12.40 1.99
C LYS A 301 12.21 12.75 1.14
N VAL A 302 12.22 12.32 -0.12
CA VAL A 302 11.11 12.50 -1.06
C VAL A 302 10.32 11.20 -1.19
N GLN A 303 9.01 11.28 -1.01
CA GLN A 303 8.09 10.16 -1.20
C GLN A 303 6.96 10.60 -2.12
N GLN A 304 6.77 9.89 -3.24
CA GLN A 304 5.59 10.10 -4.07
C GLN A 304 4.37 9.51 -3.37
N LEU A 305 3.34 10.33 -3.17
CA LEU A 305 2.06 9.87 -2.66
C LEU A 305 1.24 9.35 -3.85
N SER A 306 0.65 8.17 -3.70
CA SER A 306 -0.19 7.58 -4.74
C SER A 306 -1.65 8.03 -4.67
N TYR A 307 -1.94 8.95 -3.75
CA TYR A 307 -3.28 9.42 -3.47
C TYR A 307 -3.21 10.91 -3.07
N PRO A 308 -4.04 11.81 -3.64
CA PRO A 308 -5.12 11.57 -4.59
C PRO A 308 -4.66 11.48 -6.07
N THR A 309 -3.40 11.80 -6.36
CA THR A 309 -2.83 11.73 -7.72
C THR A 309 -1.35 11.36 -7.70
N ASP A 310 -0.82 10.79 -8.78
CA ASP A 310 0.62 10.52 -8.96
C ASP A 310 1.47 11.81 -9.15
N SER A 311 0.89 12.99 -8.92
CA SER A 311 1.53 14.32 -9.00
C SER A 311 1.81 14.95 -7.63
N THR A 312 1.61 14.22 -6.54
CA THR A 312 1.79 14.72 -5.18
C THR A 312 3.00 14.05 -4.52
N TYR A 313 3.88 14.85 -3.92
CA TYR A 313 5.11 14.38 -3.28
C TYR A 313 5.22 14.92 -1.85
N LEU A 314 5.42 14.03 -0.89
CA LEU A 314 5.77 14.35 0.49
C LEU A 314 7.28 14.57 0.58
N LEU A 315 7.67 15.71 1.12
CA LEU A 315 9.06 16.10 1.38
C LEU A 315 9.26 16.17 2.89
N ASN A 316 10.03 15.24 3.44
CA ASN A 316 10.37 15.21 4.85
C ASN A 316 11.77 15.77 5.07
N CYS A 317 11.88 16.80 5.90
CA CYS A 317 13.11 17.51 6.23
C CYS A 317 13.23 17.64 7.76
N GLY A 318 13.90 16.68 8.39
CA GLY A 318 13.96 16.58 9.85
C GLY A 318 12.56 16.45 10.45
N GLN A 319 12.15 17.42 11.27
CA GLN A 319 10.83 17.47 11.91
C GLN A 319 9.76 18.17 11.06
N HIS A 320 10.13 18.76 9.92
CA HIS A 320 9.21 19.50 9.06
C HIS A 320 8.80 18.65 7.86
N GLY A 321 7.48 18.58 7.61
CA GLY A 321 6.89 17.94 6.45
C GLY A 321 6.28 18.97 5.50
N PHE A 322 6.50 18.78 4.19
CA PHE A 322 5.93 19.61 3.13
C PHE A 322 5.31 18.74 2.06
N VAL A 323 4.31 19.27 1.35
CA VAL A 323 3.70 18.60 0.21
C VAL A 323 3.88 19.46 -1.04
N LEU A 324 4.54 18.88 -2.04
CA LEU A 324 4.72 19.45 -3.37
C LEU A 324 3.69 18.84 -4.32
N ASN A 325 2.89 19.69 -4.97
CA ASN A 325 1.89 19.27 -5.94
C ASN A 325 2.27 19.76 -7.33
N LYS A 326 2.69 18.83 -8.20
CA LYS A 326 2.92 19.08 -9.62
C LYS A 326 1.61 19.35 -10.34
N LYS A 327 1.62 20.30 -11.28
CA LYS A 327 0.47 20.68 -12.10
C LYS A 327 0.75 20.52 -13.58
N PRO A 328 -0.30 20.26 -14.39
CA PRO A 328 -0.15 20.03 -15.83
C PRO A 328 0.17 21.31 -16.60
N SER A 329 -0.22 22.49 -16.09
CA SER A 329 0.05 23.78 -16.72
C SER A 329 0.09 24.90 -15.67
N THR A 330 0.60 26.07 -16.08
CA THR A 330 0.65 27.27 -15.24
C THR A 330 -0.74 27.79 -14.91
N GLU A 331 -1.68 27.72 -15.85
CA GLU A 331 -3.07 28.13 -15.64
C GLU A 331 -3.75 27.24 -14.59
N ALA A 332 -3.51 25.92 -14.65
CA ALA A 332 -4.02 24.99 -13.65
C ALA A 332 -3.45 25.26 -12.25
N LEU A 333 -2.16 25.59 -12.17
CA LEU A 333 -1.51 26.01 -10.93
C LEU A 333 -2.14 27.29 -10.36
N GLN A 334 -2.23 28.35 -11.17
CA GLN A 334 -2.76 29.65 -10.75
C GLN A 334 -4.21 29.53 -10.28
N ARG A 335 -5.04 28.76 -11.00
CA ARG A 335 -6.44 28.53 -10.66
C ARG A 335 -6.59 27.84 -9.30
N GLU A 336 -5.90 26.73 -9.08
CA GLU A 336 -6.00 25.98 -7.84
C GLU A 336 -5.43 26.75 -6.64
N CYS A 337 -4.28 27.41 -6.80
CA CYS A 337 -3.71 28.24 -5.74
C CYS A 337 -4.59 29.45 -5.39
N ARG A 338 -5.23 30.08 -6.38
CA ARG A 338 -6.21 31.16 -6.13
C ARG A 338 -7.36 30.65 -5.28
N ILE A 339 -7.93 29.50 -5.62
CA ILE A 339 -9.04 28.90 -4.87
C ILE A 339 -8.61 28.60 -3.43
N LEU A 340 -7.51 27.86 -3.24
CA LEU A 340 -6.97 27.50 -1.92
C LEU A 340 -6.76 28.72 -1.02
N LYS A 341 -6.10 29.77 -1.53
CA LYS A 341 -5.82 31.02 -0.77
C LYS A 341 -7.09 31.76 -0.37
N VAL A 342 -8.14 31.68 -1.18
CA VAL A 342 -9.38 32.41 -0.95
C VAL A 342 -10.29 31.68 0.03
N ILE A 343 -10.40 30.36 -0.10
CA ILE A 343 -11.23 29.55 0.80
C ILE A 343 -10.60 29.35 2.18
N GLU A 344 -9.26 29.37 2.28
CA GLU A 344 -8.55 29.43 3.56
C GLU A 344 -8.97 30.68 4.36
N LYS A 345 -9.05 31.84 3.71
CA LYS A 345 -9.56 33.08 4.33
C LYS A 345 -11.03 32.97 4.71
N ALA A 346 -11.83 32.23 3.93
CA ALA A 346 -13.22 31.89 4.24
C ALA A 346 -13.36 30.79 5.32
N LYS A 347 -12.25 30.40 5.97
CA LYS A 347 -12.17 29.42 7.07
C LYS A 347 -12.49 27.98 6.68
N VAL A 348 -12.55 27.66 5.39
CA VAL A 348 -12.62 26.26 4.94
C VAL A 348 -11.27 25.60 5.28
N PRO A 349 -11.26 24.42 5.93
CA PRO A 349 -10.01 23.74 6.28
C PRO A 349 -9.31 23.25 5.02
N VAL A 350 -8.18 23.85 4.66
CA VAL A 350 -7.36 23.48 3.51
C VAL A 350 -5.87 23.59 3.83
N PRO A 351 -4.98 22.86 3.11
CA PRO A 351 -3.55 23.01 3.32
C PRO A 351 -3.08 24.44 3.03
N TYR A 352 -2.23 24.97 3.91
CA TYR A 352 -1.67 26.31 3.74
C TYR A 352 -0.65 26.33 2.60
N VAL A 353 -0.90 27.16 1.57
CA VAL A 353 -0.02 27.33 0.41
C VAL A 353 1.15 28.24 0.81
N ILE A 354 2.35 27.67 0.84
CA ILE A 354 3.60 28.37 1.17
C ILE A 354 4.07 29.17 -0.04
N ASP A 355 4.16 28.50 -1.19
CA ASP A 355 4.69 29.10 -2.41
C ASP A 355 4.13 28.42 -3.67
N GLN A 356 4.14 29.13 -4.80
CA GLN A 356 3.72 28.63 -6.11
C GLN A 356 4.78 28.98 -7.16
N ASN A 357 5.18 28.00 -7.97
CA ASN A 357 6.27 28.14 -8.91
C ASN A 357 5.81 27.74 -10.32
N GLU A 358 5.88 28.70 -11.24
CA GLU A 358 5.50 28.52 -12.64
C GLU A 358 6.68 27.96 -13.44
N ALA A 359 6.40 27.27 -14.54
CA ALA A 359 7.41 26.74 -15.46
C ALA A 359 7.51 27.63 -16.72
N PRO A 360 8.66 27.64 -17.43
CA PRO A 360 9.83 26.77 -17.28
C PRO A 360 10.97 27.33 -16.41
N SER A 361 10.80 28.50 -15.81
CA SER A 361 11.88 29.21 -15.08
C SER A 361 12.30 28.55 -13.76
N ASN A 362 11.48 27.65 -13.21
CA ASN A 362 11.79 26.94 -11.96
C ASN A 362 12.70 25.71 -12.18
N PHE A 363 13.37 25.29 -11.11
CA PHE A 363 14.37 24.22 -11.11
C PHE A 363 13.83 22.80 -11.38
N LEU A 364 12.51 22.58 -11.32
CA LEU A 364 11.86 21.31 -11.61
C LEU A 364 11.35 21.21 -13.05
N GLY A 365 11.31 22.33 -13.80
CA GLY A 365 10.85 22.36 -15.19
C GLY A 365 9.35 22.09 -15.38
N PHE A 366 8.55 22.07 -14.31
CA PHE A 366 7.09 21.96 -14.38
C PHE A 366 6.42 22.86 -13.33
N PRO A 367 5.16 23.29 -13.55
CA PRO A 367 4.46 24.12 -12.57
C PRO A 367 4.13 23.31 -11.31
N PHE A 368 4.32 23.89 -10.13
CA PHE A 368 3.96 23.25 -8.86
C PHE A 368 3.63 24.27 -7.77
N TYR A 369 2.94 23.83 -6.72
CA TYR A 369 2.88 24.58 -5.46
C TYR A 369 3.39 23.75 -4.30
N LEU A 370 3.81 24.44 -3.25
CA LEU A 370 4.27 23.89 -1.99
C LEU A 370 3.27 24.24 -0.88
N THR A 371 2.94 23.26 -0.05
CA THR A 371 2.12 23.42 1.15
C THR A 371 2.83 22.80 2.35
N PHE A 372 2.43 23.19 3.56
CA PHE A 372 2.77 22.40 4.74
C PHE A 372 2.08 21.03 4.68
N TYR A 373 2.75 20.00 5.16
CA TYR A 373 2.09 18.72 5.40
C TYR A 373 1.08 18.89 6.53
N THR A 374 -0.19 18.57 6.26
CA THR A 374 -1.25 18.55 7.27
C THR A 374 -1.32 17.14 7.88
N PRO A 375 -0.87 16.93 9.12
CA PRO A 375 -0.92 15.63 9.76
C PRO A 375 -2.36 15.29 10.17
N GLY A 376 -2.78 14.04 9.99
CA GLY A 376 -4.11 13.58 10.38
C GLY A 376 -4.46 12.20 9.84
N ARG A 377 -5.69 11.76 10.09
CA ARG A 377 -6.26 10.51 9.59
C ARG A 377 -6.90 10.73 8.22
N VAL A 378 -6.69 9.79 7.29
CA VAL A 378 -7.37 9.78 5.99
C VAL A 378 -8.06 8.43 5.84
N PHE A 379 -9.36 8.45 5.57
CA PHE A 379 -10.15 7.24 5.42
C PHE A 379 -10.34 6.91 3.93
N ASN A 380 -9.71 5.83 3.49
CA ASN A 380 -9.87 5.30 2.13
C ASN A 380 -10.98 4.26 2.01
N ASP A 381 -11.40 3.70 3.15
CA ASP A 381 -12.47 2.72 3.26
C ASP A 381 -13.71 3.43 3.83
N TYR A 382 -14.83 3.44 3.09
CA TYR A 382 -16.07 4.10 3.52
C TYR A 382 -16.75 3.39 4.70
N THR A 383 -16.31 2.18 5.07
CA THR A 383 -16.77 1.51 6.30
C THR A 383 -16.08 2.01 7.57
N ILE A 384 -15.00 2.78 7.42
CA ILE A 384 -14.19 3.39 8.47
C ILE A 384 -13.78 2.33 9.52
N PRO A 385 -12.94 1.35 9.13
CA PRO A 385 -12.55 0.26 10.03
C PRO A 385 -11.79 0.81 11.24
N GLY A 386 -12.11 0.29 12.42
CA GLY A 386 -11.50 0.70 13.69
C GLY A 386 -12.31 1.73 14.49
N GLU A 387 -13.27 2.41 13.88
CA GLU A 387 -14.23 3.26 14.59
C GLU A 387 -15.45 2.46 15.05
N ASP A 388 -16.05 2.87 16.17
CA ASP A 388 -17.33 2.36 16.63
C ASP A 388 -18.51 3.00 15.86
N PRO A 389 -19.75 2.51 16.00
CA PRO A 389 -20.88 3.05 15.25
C PRO A 389 -21.11 4.56 15.43
N GLU A 390 -20.82 5.12 16.61
CA GLU A 390 -21.02 6.54 16.88
C GLU A 390 -19.90 7.39 16.26
N GLY A 391 -18.64 6.94 16.38
CA GLY A 391 -17.50 7.56 15.71
C GLY A 391 -17.68 7.61 14.19
N LYS A 392 -18.20 6.54 13.58
CA LYS A 392 -18.54 6.51 12.15
C LYS A 392 -19.56 7.56 11.78
N ARG A 393 -20.63 7.68 12.57
CA ARG A 393 -21.66 8.72 12.37
C ARG A 393 -21.05 10.11 12.47
N CYS A 394 -20.23 10.38 13.48
CA CYS A 394 -19.56 11.67 13.64
C CYS A 394 -18.64 12.03 12.48
N VAL A 395 -17.89 11.07 11.93
CA VAL A 395 -17.03 11.29 10.75
C VAL A 395 -17.84 11.69 9.52
N TYR A 396 -18.95 10.99 9.26
CA TYR A 396 -19.84 11.32 8.15
C TYR A 396 -20.54 12.68 8.37
N GLU A 397 -20.95 12.98 9.60
CA GLU A 397 -21.53 14.29 9.92
C GLU A 397 -20.50 15.42 9.69
N ALA A 398 -19.25 15.24 10.09
CA ALA A 398 -18.18 16.20 9.87
C ALA A 398 -17.86 16.38 8.36
N MET A 399 -17.89 15.29 7.58
CA MET A 399 -17.76 15.34 6.12
C MET A 399 -18.84 16.23 5.50
N ILE A 400 -20.12 16.04 5.87
CA ILE A 400 -21.23 16.81 5.30
C ILE A 400 -21.22 18.26 5.79
N LYS A 401 -20.92 18.52 7.07
CA LYS A 401 -20.76 19.89 7.58
C LYS A 401 -19.64 20.65 6.86
N THR A 402 -18.53 19.98 6.57
CA THR A 402 -17.42 20.55 5.80
C THR A 402 -17.86 20.86 4.36
N LEU A 403 -18.62 19.98 3.73
CA LEU A 403 -19.19 20.24 2.41
C LEU A 403 -20.11 21.47 2.41
N CYS A 404 -21.01 21.58 3.39
CA CYS A 404 -21.87 22.75 3.56
C CYS A 404 -21.04 24.03 3.77
N GLN A 405 -19.93 23.96 4.51
CA GLN A 405 -19.03 25.09 4.68
C GLN A 405 -18.45 25.57 3.35
N ILE A 406 -18.03 24.65 2.47
CA ILE A 406 -17.57 24.97 1.11
C ILE A 406 -18.69 25.65 0.31
N HIS A 407 -19.91 25.08 0.33
CA HIS A 407 -21.03 25.59 -0.44
C HIS A 407 -21.59 26.93 0.07
N ARG A 408 -21.29 27.31 1.32
CA ARG A 408 -21.63 28.62 1.92
C ARG A 408 -20.60 29.71 1.62
N VAL A 409 -19.47 29.40 0.97
CA VAL A 409 -18.49 30.42 0.58
C VAL A 409 -19.16 31.45 -0.32
N ASP A 410 -19.13 32.72 0.11
CA ASP A 410 -19.67 33.84 -0.66
C ASP A 410 -18.78 34.14 -1.87
N LEU A 411 -19.26 33.76 -3.06
CA LEU A 411 -18.55 33.91 -4.32
C LEU A 411 -18.22 35.37 -4.68
N LYS A 412 -19.03 36.33 -4.22
CA LYS A 412 -18.85 37.75 -4.53
C LYS A 412 -17.72 38.34 -3.70
N SER A 413 -17.80 38.20 -2.37
CA SER A 413 -16.76 38.71 -1.47
C SER A 413 -15.39 38.07 -1.71
N THR A 414 -15.38 36.84 -2.23
CA THR A 414 -14.17 36.08 -2.57
C THR A 414 -13.66 36.31 -4.00
N GLY A 415 -14.45 36.97 -4.86
CA GLY A 415 -14.15 37.15 -6.28
C GLY A 415 -14.03 35.85 -7.07
N LEU A 416 -14.66 34.76 -6.59
CA LEU A 416 -14.69 33.45 -7.25
C LEU A 416 -15.79 33.36 -8.31
N GLU A 417 -16.74 34.31 -8.36
CA GLU A 417 -17.78 34.37 -9.40
C GLU A 417 -17.21 34.34 -10.83
N ASN A 418 -15.99 34.88 -11.01
CA ASN A 418 -15.27 34.88 -12.29
C ASN A 418 -14.79 33.48 -12.75
N LEU A 419 -14.95 32.45 -11.92
CA LEU A 419 -14.69 31.05 -12.29
C LEU A 419 -15.90 30.36 -12.92
N LYS A 420 -17.04 31.05 -13.04
CA LYS A 420 -18.24 30.50 -13.68
C LYS A 420 -17.98 30.32 -15.18
N ASP A 421 -17.90 29.07 -15.61
CA ASP A 421 -17.59 28.71 -17.00
C ASP A 421 -18.83 28.78 -17.94
N SER A 422 -20.05 28.68 -17.41
CA SER A 422 -21.30 28.70 -18.20
C SER A 422 -22.51 29.10 -17.36
N ASP A 423 -23.56 29.61 -18.02
CA ASP A 423 -24.83 29.95 -17.36
C ASP A 423 -25.65 28.72 -16.97
N ASP A 424 -25.66 27.68 -17.81
CA ASP A 424 -26.17 26.35 -17.46
C ASP A 424 -24.98 25.45 -17.10
N PHE A 425 -24.78 25.25 -15.79
CA PHE A 425 -23.66 24.47 -15.28
C PHE A 425 -23.82 22.99 -15.63
N MET A 426 -25.00 22.40 -15.37
CA MET A 426 -25.22 20.98 -15.58
C MET A 426 -25.15 20.60 -17.06
N GLU A 427 -25.69 21.41 -17.97
CA GLU A 427 -25.58 21.16 -19.40
C GLU A 427 -24.11 21.14 -19.85
N SER A 428 -23.34 22.15 -19.43
CA SER A 428 -21.91 22.26 -19.73
C SER A 428 -21.13 21.05 -19.21
N GLN A 429 -21.41 20.63 -17.97
CA GLN A 429 -20.77 19.45 -17.39
C GLN A 429 -21.11 18.17 -18.16
N VAL A 430 -22.38 17.92 -18.47
CA VAL A 430 -22.81 16.74 -19.23
C VAL A 430 -22.13 16.71 -20.59
N LYS A 431 -22.14 17.83 -21.34
CA LYS A 431 -21.47 17.95 -22.64
C LYS A 431 -19.97 17.70 -22.56
N LYS A 432 -19.29 18.30 -21.57
CA LYS A 432 -17.85 18.13 -21.34
C LYS A 432 -17.48 16.67 -21.09
N TRP A 433 -18.18 15.99 -20.19
CA TRP A 433 -17.89 14.59 -19.87
C TRP A 433 -18.30 13.64 -21.00
N ALA A 434 -19.36 13.95 -21.75
CA ALA A 434 -19.74 13.21 -22.96
C ALA A 434 -18.66 13.29 -24.05
N HIS A 435 -18.10 14.48 -24.28
CA HIS A 435 -16.97 14.64 -25.17
C HIS A 435 -15.76 13.81 -24.70
N GLN A 436 -15.40 13.91 -23.42
CA GLN A 436 -14.30 13.11 -22.87
C GLN A 436 -14.53 11.60 -22.98
N PHE A 437 -15.76 11.13 -22.78
CA PHE A 437 -16.09 9.72 -22.95
C PHE A 437 -15.91 9.28 -24.41
N LYS A 438 -16.48 10.02 -25.37
CA LYS A 438 -16.47 9.68 -26.80
C LYS A 438 -15.06 9.66 -27.42
N VAL A 439 -14.18 10.58 -27.01
CA VAL A 439 -12.77 10.62 -27.51
C VAL A 439 -11.95 9.41 -27.03
N ASN A 440 -12.43 8.65 -26.04
CA ASN A 440 -11.76 7.45 -25.54
C ASN A 440 -12.29 6.13 -26.17
N GLU A 441 -12.96 6.22 -27.33
CA GLU A 441 -13.16 5.19 -28.39
C GLU A 441 -13.93 3.89 -28.08
N THR A 442 -14.42 3.66 -26.86
CA THR A 442 -15.35 2.53 -26.59
C THR A 442 -16.77 3.04 -26.46
N SER A 443 -17.60 2.87 -27.49
CA SER A 443 -19.05 3.10 -27.35
C SER A 443 -19.61 2.02 -26.42
N ILE A 444 -20.30 2.47 -25.38
CA ILE A 444 -21.04 1.63 -24.45
C ILE A 444 -22.50 2.06 -24.58
N PRO A 445 -23.39 1.26 -25.19
CA PRO A 445 -24.76 1.68 -25.49
C PRO A 445 -25.54 2.20 -24.28
N ALA A 446 -25.25 1.68 -23.08
CA ALA A 446 -25.84 2.17 -21.84
C ALA A 446 -25.39 3.59 -21.48
N VAL A 447 -24.12 3.93 -21.73
CA VAL A 447 -23.58 5.28 -21.50
C VAL A 447 -24.10 6.25 -22.54
N ASP A 448 -24.22 5.83 -23.80
CA ASP A 448 -24.80 6.67 -24.86
C ASP A 448 -26.25 7.06 -24.53
N ARG A 449 -27.08 6.08 -24.13
CA ARG A 449 -28.44 6.35 -23.64
C ARG A 449 -28.47 7.26 -22.41
N LEU A 450 -27.50 7.10 -21.50
CA LEU A 450 -27.40 7.92 -20.29
C LEU A 450 -27.05 9.37 -20.63
N ILE A 451 -26.15 9.61 -21.60
CA ILE A 451 -25.81 10.95 -22.08
C ILE A 451 -27.07 11.63 -22.65
N ASP A 452 -27.80 10.94 -23.53
CA ASP A 452 -29.03 11.47 -24.12
C ASP A 452 -30.08 11.77 -23.06
N TRP A 453 -30.25 10.85 -22.10
CA TRP A 453 -31.17 11.04 -20.98
C TRP A 453 -30.79 12.25 -20.12
N LEU A 454 -29.51 12.43 -19.78
CA LEU A 454 -29.04 13.58 -18.99
C LEU A 454 -29.30 14.90 -19.71
N LEU A 455 -29.04 14.98 -21.02
CA LEU A 455 -29.29 16.21 -21.79
C LEU A 455 -30.79 16.55 -21.89
N LEU A 456 -31.68 15.56 -21.86
CA LEU A 456 -33.13 15.77 -21.90
C LEU A 456 -33.75 16.11 -20.53
N HIS A 457 -33.05 15.82 -19.42
CA HIS A 457 -33.60 15.92 -18.07
C HIS A 457 -32.81 16.90 -17.17
N LEU A 458 -32.23 17.94 -17.78
CA LEU A 458 -31.46 18.96 -17.06
C LEU A 458 -32.32 19.63 -15.95
N PRO A 459 -31.78 19.82 -14.74
CA PRO A 459 -32.44 20.57 -13.68
C PRO A 459 -32.68 22.01 -14.12
N LYS A 460 -33.92 22.49 -13.97
CA LYS A 460 -34.30 23.87 -14.27
C LYS A 460 -33.78 24.86 -13.24
N ASP A 461 -33.82 24.48 -11.97
CA ASP A 461 -33.42 25.33 -10.85
C ASP A 461 -32.02 24.92 -10.37
N GLN A 462 -31.00 25.58 -10.91
CA GLN A 462 -29.60 25.36 -10.52
C GLN A 462 -29.13 26.44 -9.57
N LYS A 463 -28.44 26.05 -8.50
CA LYS A 463 -27.76 26.99 -7.59
C LYS A 463 -26.33 27.23 -8.07
N THR A 464 -25.77 28.38 -7.71
CA THR A 464 -24.39 28.74 -8.04
C THR A 464 -23.59 28.88 -6.75
N THR A 465 -22.72 27.90 -6.50
CA THR A 465 -21.85 27.82 -5.33
C THR A 465 -20.44 27.43 -5.75
N LEU A 466 -19.47 27.50 -4.84
CA LEU A 466 -18.18 26.85 -5.06
C LEU A 466 -18.39 25.33 -4.97
N VAL A 467 -18.03 24.62 -6.04
CA VAL A 467 -18.07 23.16 -6.13
C VAL A 467 -16.63 22.66 -6.08
N HIS A 468 -16.34 21.73 -5.17
CA HIS A 468 -15.05 21.05 -5.08
C HIS A 468 -14.82 20.13 -6.30
N GLY A 469 -15.87 19.47 -6.80
CA GLY A 469 -15.87 18.72 -8.04
C GLY A 469 -15.38 17.29 -7.92
N ASN A 470 -14.71 16.93 -6.83
CA ASN A 470 -14.31 15.56 -6.50
C ASN A 470 -14.40 15.29 -4.99
N PHE A 471 -15.45 15.82 -4.33
CA PHE A 471 -15.54 15.74 -2.88
C PHE A 471 -15.94 14.33 -2.43
N SER A 472 -15.12 13.73 -1.56
CA SER A 472 -15.33 12.38 -1.04
C SER A 472 -14.50 12.17 0.23
N LEU A 473 -14.85 11.14 1.02
CA LEU A 473 -14.24 10.84 2.32
C LEU A 473 -12.71 10.75 2.27
N ASN A 474 -12.18 10.14 1.22
CA ASN A 474 -10.74 9.97 1.01
C ASN A 474 -10.00 11.28 0.67
N HIS A 475 -10.69 12.37 0.35
CA HIS A 475 -10.09 13.70 0.17
C HIS A 475 -10.03 14.52 1.47
N LEU A 476 -10.47 13.96 2.59
CA LEU A 476 -10.50 14.65 3.87
C LEU A 476 -9.39 14.15 4.78
N VAL A 477 -8.67 15.09 5.38
CA VAL A 477 -7.76 14.86 6.49
C VAL A 477 -8.51 15.21 7.76
N PHE A 478 -8.69 14.22 8.63
CA PHE A 478 -9.32 14.37 9.94
C PHE A 478 -8.26 14.53 11.03
N ASP A 479 -8.60 15.24 12.11
CA ASP A 479 -7.77 15.25 13.31
C ASP A 479 -7.57 13.82 13.85
N PHE A 480 -6.45 13.56 14.54
CA PHE A 480 -6.15 12.23 15.06
C PHE A 480 -7.08 11.78 16.18
N LYS A 481 -7.66 12.71 16.93
CA LYS A 481 -8.43 12.46 18.15
C LYS A 481 -9.89 12.84 18.00
N THR A 482 -10.21 13.82 17.16
CA THR A 482 -11.58 14.29 16.93
C THR A 482 -12.05 13.96 15.51
N PRO A 483 -13.38 13.93 15.26
CA PRO A 483 -13.92 13.76 13.90
C PRO A 483 -13.80 15.04 13.05
N ASP A 484 -13.08 16.07 13.51
CA ASP A 484 -12.99 17.34 12.80
C ASP A 484 -12.12 17.21 11.55
N VAL A 485 -12.56 17.83 10.45
CA VAL A 485 -11.77 17.92 9.22
C VAL A 485 -10.77 19.06 9.35
N VAL A 486 -9.48 18.73 9.27
CA VAL A 486 -8.36 19.69 9.33
C VAL A 486 -7.86 20.12 7.96
N ALA A 487 -8.14 19.34 6.90
CA ALA A 487 -7.90 19.76 5.53
C ALA A 487 -8.78 19.02 4.50
N VAL A 488 -9.26 19.76 3.50
CA VAL A 488 -9.87 19.23 2.27
C VAL A 488 -8.82 19.28 1.15
N LEU A 489 -8.55 18.13 0.54
CA LEU A 489 -7.57 17.94 -0.53
C LEU A 489 -8.28 17.76 -1.89
N GLY A 490 -7.54 17.89 -3.01
CA GLY A 490 -8.06 17.47 -4.32
C GLY A 490 -8.82 18.55 -5.12
N TRP A 491 -8.48 19.82 -4.95
CA TRP A 491 -9.16 20.97 -5.57
C TRP A 491 -8.96 21.15 -7.08
N SER A 492 -8.33 20.21 -7.79
CA SER A 492 -7.99 20.37 -9.21
C SER A 492 -9.20 20.43 -10.14
N LEU A 493 -10.33 19.84 -9.73
CA LEU A 493 -11.60 19.84 -10.46
C LEU A 493 -12.59 20.90 -9.96
N SER A 494 -12.21 21.70 -8.97
CA SER A 494 -13.10 22.71 -8.40
C SER A 494 -13.56 23.73 -9.42
N THR A 495 -14.77 24.26 -9.28
CA THR A 495 -15.38 25.22 -10.20
C THR A 495 -16.57 25.91 -9.52
N VAL A 496 -17.27 26.79 -10.21
CA VAL A 496 -18.52 27.40 -9.73
C VAL A 496 -19.71 26.75 -10.44
N GLY A 497 -20.68 26.25 -9.66
CA GLY A 497 -21.79 25.49 -10.19
C GLY A 497 -22.77 24.98 -9.14
N ASP A 498 -23.52 23.96 -9.52
CA ASP A 498 -24.56 23.37 -8.69
C ASP A 498 -23.96 22.48 -7.59
N PRO A 499 -24.21 22.80 -6.29
CA PRO A 499 -23.65 22.07 -5.16
C PRO A 499 -24.10 20.60 -5.09
N LEU A 500 -25.24 20.26 -5.71
CA LEU A 500 -25.80 18.92 -5.62
C LEU A 500 -24.93 17.86 -6.31
N VAL A 501 -24.00 18.27 -7.19
CA VAL A 501 -23.00 17.37 -7.77
C VAL A 501 -22.03 16.82 -6.73
N ASP A 502 -21.55 17.64 -5.79
CA ASP A 502 -20.64 17.16 -4.74
C ASP A 502 -21.39 16.33 -3.69
N LEU A 503 -22.61 16.73 -3.34
CA LEU A 503 -23.45 15.93 -2.45
C LEU A 503 -23.77 14.56 -3.06
N ALA A 504 -24.07 14.52 -4.36
CA ALA A 504 -24.26 13.25 -5.08
C ALA A 504 -23.01 12.37 -5.09
N SER A 505 -21.83 13.00 -5.16
CA SER A 505 -20.56 12.28 -5.06
C SER A 505 -20.37 11.62 -3.67
N CYS A 506 -20.80 12.29 -2.60
CA CYS A 506 -20.76 11.73 -1.24
C CYS A 506 -21.65 10.49 -1.07
N CYS A 507 -22.82 10.48 -1.71
CA CYS A 507 -23.78 9.38 -1.56
C CYS A 507 -23.53 8.22 -2.52
N MET A 508 -22.75 8.43 -3.59
CA MET A 508 -22.43 7.41 -4.59
C MET A 508 -22.01 6.03 -4.00
N PRO A 509 -21.16 5.94 -2.95
CA PRO A 509 -20.79 4.66 -2.34
C PRO A 509 -21.99 3.81 -1.88
N HIS A 510 -23.09 4.43 -1.44
CA HIS A 510 -24.31 3.73 -1.01
C HIS A 510 -25.05 3.03 -2.17
N PHE A 511 -24.71 3.34 -3.42
CA PHE A 511 -25.39 2.82 -4.60
C PHE A 511 -24.47 1.96 -5.47
N LEU A 512 -23.25 1.65 -5.00
CA LEU A 512 -22.37 0.73 -5.70
C LEU A 512 -22.82 -0.73 -5.49
N PRO A 513 -22.76 -1.57 -6.55
CA PRO A 513 -23.05 -2.99 -6.41
C PRO A 513 -21.93 -3.71 -5.65
N ALA A 514 -22.27 -4.83 -4.99
CA ALA A 514 -21.32 -5.68 -4.26
C ALA A 514 -20.12 -6.17 -5.11
N SER A 515 -20.30 -6.24 -6.43
CA SER A 515 -19.27 -6.63 -7.39
C SER A 515 -18.27 -5.51 -7.69
N ALA A 516 -18.66 -4.25 -7.50
CA ALA A 516 -17.79 -3.10 -7.67
C ALA A 516 -17.11 -2.74 -6.35
N SER A 517 -17.81 -2.85 -5.22
CA SER A 517 -17.23 -2.61 -3.90
C SER A 517 -17.68 -3.67 -2.91
N ILE A 518 -16.79 -4.06 -1.99
CA ILE A 518 -17.13 -4.91 -0.83
C ILE A 518 -18.16 -4.19 0.08
N GLN A 519 -18.35 -2.90 -0.14
CA GLN A 519 -19.10 -1.94 0.66
C GLN A 519 -20.45 -1.65 -0.02
N THR A 520 -21.54 -2.20 0.52
CA THR A 520 -22.88 -2.06 -0.06
C THR A 520 -23.84 -1.36 0.89
N ARG A 521 -24.93 -0.80 0.35
CA ARG A 521 -26.05 -0.22 1.11
C ARG A 521 -26.50 -1.09 2.29
N GLU A 522 -26.55 -2.40 2.10
CA GLU A 522 -27.02 -3.38 3.08
C GLU A 522 -26.05 -3.56 4.26
N THR A 523 -24.78 -3.17 4.09
CA THR A 523 -23.76 -3.25 5.14
C THR A 523 -23.69 -1.98 6.00
N PHE A 524 -24.04 -0.81 5.47
CA PHE A 524 -23.69 0.48 6.08
C PHE A 524 -24.54 0.85 7.30
N THR A 525 -25.86 0.83 7.19
CA THR A 525 -26.75 1.26 8.28
C THR A 525 -26.58 0.42 9.56
N PRO A 526 -26.46 -0.93 9.50
CA PRO A 526 -26.17 -1.73 10.69
C PRO A 526 -24.82 -1.41 11.36
N MET A 527 -23.89 -0.77 10.64
CA MET A 527 -22.57 -0.39 11.14
C MET A 527 -22.51 1.02 11.73
N GLY A 528 -23.63 1.77 11.79
CA GLY A 528 -23.66 3.15 12.28
C GLY A 528 -23.30 4.21 11.23
N ILE A 529 -23.16 3.83 9.96
CA ILE A 529 -22.94 4.76 8.85
C ILE A 529 -24.30 5.32 8.41
N PRO A 530 -24.46 6.66 8.31
CA PRO A 530 -25.71 7.28 7.89
C PRO A 530 -26.17 6.76 6.53
N SER A 531 -27.47 6.56 6.34
CA SER A 531 -28.04 6.28 5.03
C SER A 531 -27.84 7.46 4.07
N ALA A 532 -28.03 7.23 2.76
CA ALA A 532 -28.02 8.32 1.80
C ALA A 532 -29.11 9.36 2.14
N GLU A 533 -30.27 8.89 2.60
CA GLU A 533 -31.38 9.71 3.06
C GLU A 533 -31.01 10.58 4.27
N GLU A 534 -30.34 10.02 5.29
CA GLU A 534 -29.84 10.78 6.44
C GLU A 534 -28.78 11.82 6.04
N ILE A 535 -27.91 11.49 5.06
CA ILE A 535 -26.94 12.45 4.50
C ILE A 535 -27.66 13.63 3.82
N PHE A 536 -28.74 13.39 3.07
CA PHE A 536 -29.54 14.47 2.48
C PHE A 536 -30.19 15.33 3.53
N GLU A 537 -30.84 14.71 4.52
CA GLU A 537 -31.53 15.43 5.59
C GLU A 537 -30.56 16.33 6.35
N LEU A 538 -29.36 15.84 6.64
CA LEU A 538 -28.31 16.63 7.27
C LEU A 538 -27.87 17.81 6.39
N TYR A 539 -27.61 17.56 5.10
CA TYR A 539 -27.22 18.62 4.16
C TYR A 539 -28.31 19.68 4.01
N CYS A 540 -29.57 19.26 3.86
CA CYS A 540 -30.73 20.14 3.79
C CYS A 540 -30.87 21.00 5.04
N LYS A 541 -30.78 20.37 6.22
CA LYS A 541 -30.85 21.07 7.50
C LYS A 541 -29.76 22.13 7.63
N GLU A 542 -28.52 21.78 7.29
CA GLU A 542 -27.41 22.73 7.30
C GLU A 542 -27.64 23.86 6.28
N MET A 543 -28.00 23.53 5.04
CA MET A 543 -28.14 24.53 3.99
C MET A 543 -29.47 25.30 4.01
N GLY A 544 -30.36 25.04 4.99
CA GLY A 544 -31.67 25.66 5.08
C GLY A 544 -32.59 25.32 3.91
N LEU A 545 -32.54 24.07 3.43
CA LEU A 545 -33.35 23.57 2.31
C LEU A 545 -34.46 22.65 2.82
N GLU A 546 -35.65 22.76 2.25
CA GLU A 546 -36.77 21.85 2.58
C GLU A 546 -36.58 20.47 1.96
N HIS A 547 -36.16 20.42 0.68
CA HIS A 547 -35.91 19.16 -0.03
C HIS A 547 -34.94 19.37 -1.20
N ILE A 548 -34.41 18.27 -1.74
CA ILE A 548 -33.54 18.25 -2.92
C ILE A 548 -34.34 17.79 -4.14
N PRO A 549 -34.62 18.68 -5.11
CA PRO A 549 -35.29 18.29 -6.34
C PRO A 549 -34.34 17.48 -7.26
N ASN A 550 -34.92 16.67 -8.14
CA ASN A 550 -34.18 15.99 -9.22
C ASN A 550 -32.96 15.15 -8.77
N TRP A 551 -32.95 14.65 -7.53
CA TRP A 551 -31.84 13.87 -6.97
C TRP A 551 -31.32 12.74 -7.89
N ARG A 552 -32.23 12.02 -8.53
CA ARG A 552 -31.90 10.92 -9.45
C ARG A 552 -31.02 11.38 -10.62
N PHE A 553 -31.21 12.62 -11.09
CA PHE A 553 -30.38 13.22 -12.13
C PHE A 553 -28.94 13.40 -11.66
N TYR A 554 -28.72 13.99 -10.48
CA TYR A 554 -27.37 14.23 -9.96
C TYR A 554 -26.61 12.94 -9.68
N MET A 555 -27.30 11.90 -9.20
CA MET A 555 -26.71 10.56 -9.05
C MET A 555 -26.35 9.93 -10.39
N ALA A 556 -27.26 9.97 -11.37
CA ALA A 556 -27.01 9.50 -12.72
C ALA A 556 -25.80 10.21 -13.36
N PHE A 557 -25.71 11.53 -13.17
CA PHE A 557 -24.57 12.34 -13.58
C PHE A 557 -23.28 11.94 -12.87
N CYS A 558 -23.29 11.71 -11.55
CA CYS A 558 -22.10 11.29 -10.81
C CYS A 558 -21.55 9.93 -11.29
N PHE A 559 -22.44 8.95 -11.52
CA PHE A 559 -22.07 7.67 -12.12
C PHE A 559 -21.53 7.83 -13.53
N PHE A 560 -22.17 8.66 -14.36
CA PHE A 560 -21.70 8.98 -15.70
C PHE A 560 -20.28 9.58 -15.69
N ARG A 561 -20.05 10.58 -14.84
CA ARG A 561 -18.73 11.22 -14.66
C ARG A 561 -17.68 10.18 -14.24
N ARG A 562 -18.00 9.31 -13.27
CA ARG A 562 -17.09 8.23 -12.83
C ARG A 562 -16.78 7.27 -13.98
N ALA A 563 -17.78 6.89 -14.79
CA ALA A 563 -17.57 6.05 -15.97
C ALA A 563 -16.63 6.71 -16.99
N ALA A 564 -16.76 8.01 -17.25
CA ALA A 564 -15.86 8.75 -18.13
C ALA A 564 -14.41 8.81 -17.63
N ILE A 565 -14.20 9.00 -16.32
CA ILE A 565 -12.87 8.96 -15.71
C ILE A 565 -12.26 7.55 -15.85
N LEU A 566 -13.02 6.50 -15.54
CA LEU A 566 -12.56 5.12 -15.66
C LEU A 566 -12.22 4.74 -17.11
N GLN A 567 -13.03 5.18 -18.08
CA GLN A 567 -12.78 4.96 -19.51
C GLN A 567 -11.45 5.58 -19.97
N LYS A 568 -11.17 6.81 -19.53
CA LYS A 568 -9.89 7.47 -19.79
C LYS A 568 -8.72 6.67 -19.20
N ASN A 569 -8.87 6.18 -17.97
CA ASN A 569 -7.83 5.41 -17.30
C ASN A 569 -7.60 4.05 -17.99
N HIS A 570 -8.66 3.36 -18.40
CA HIS A 570 -8.58 2.11 -19.15
C HIS A 570 -7.76 2.28 -20.44
N LYS A 571 -8.03 3.34 -21.24
CA LYS A 571 -7.26 3.65 -22.46
C LYS A 571 -5.78 3.92 -22.17
N MET A 572 -5.49 4.60 -21.05
CA MET A 572 -4.12 4.90 -20.64
C MET A 572 -3.35 3.65 -20.17
N SER A 573 -4.04 2.68 -19.56
CA SER A 573 -3.47 1.38 -19.20
C SER A 573 -2.94 0.62 -20.42
N PHE A 574 -3.64 0.65 -21.55
CA PHE A 574 -3.16 0.03 -22.81
C PHE A 574 -1.95 0.75 -23.41
N LYS A 575 -1.70 2.02 -23.05
CA LYS A 575 -0.54 2.81 -23.49
C LYS A 575 0.69 2.62 -22.59
N GLY A 576 0.68 1.64 -21.69
CA GLY A 576 1.82 1.35 -20.80
C GLY A 576 2.08 2.40 -19.72
N LYS A 577 1.15 3.37 -19.51
CA LYS A 577 1.20 4.27 -18.36
C LYS A 577 0.55 3.56 -17.19
N ILE A 578 1.35 3.17 -16.20
CA ILE A 578 0.89 2.61 -14.93
C ILE A 578 -0.06 3.65 -14.31
N ILE A 579 -1.35 3.30 -14.20
CA ILE A 579 -2.30 4.06 -13.39
C ILE A 579 -2.57 3.19 -12.18
N THR A 580 -2.18 3.71 -11.01
CA THR A 580 -2.44 3.11 -9.72
C THR A 580 -3.94 2.86 -9.58
N GLN A 581 -4.33 1.65 -9.17
CA GLN A 581 -5.72 1.26 -8.92
C GLN A 581 -6.40 2.34 -8.07
N LEU A 582 -7.45 2.96 -8.61
CA LEU A 582 -8.39 3.70 -7.79
C LEU A 582 -9.12 2.65 -6.95
N ASN A 583 -8.83 2.61 -5.65
CA ASN A 583 -9.61 1.80 -4.71
C ASN A 583 -11.09 2.18 -4.88
N ILE A 584 -11.90 1.17 -5.16
CA ILE A 584 -13.28 1.30 -5.65
C ILE A 584 -14.25 1.63 -4.53
#